data_AF-A0A834Y662-F1
#
_entry.id   AF-A0A834Y662-F1
#
_cell.length_a   1.000
_cell.length_b   1.000
_cell.length_c   1.000
_cell.angle_alpha   90.00
_cell.angle_beta   90.00
_cell.angle_gamma   90.00
#
_symmetry.space_group_name_H-M   'P 1'
#
loop_
_entity.id
_entity.type
_entity.pdbx_description
1 polymer ?
#
loop_
_entity_poly.entity_id
_entity_poly.type
_entity_poly.pdbx_seq_one_letter_code
_entity_poly.pdbx_strand_id
1 'polypeptide(L)'
;MDTLLFTSESVNEGHPDKLCDQVSDAILDTCLEKDPESKVACETCTKTNMVMVFSEITTTAKVNYEKIVRDTCRGIGFVSADVGLDADNGKVLVNIDNRAPTLPRVYTATWQRSQRKSELETKATCSAMPRMNPLSRLQRVVASGLARRCIVQVSYAIGVPEPLSVFMDTYKTGKIPDKDILDLIKENFDFRSEMIFINLDLKRGGNIRFQKTAAFGHFGCGTQISTGRLSSSSSMTKLSSIYNLHTGYLLRIV
;
A
#
# COMPACT_ATOMS: atom_id res chain seq x y z
N MET A 1 35.60 -13.43 1.37
CA MET A 1 34.17 -13.07 1.38
C MET A 1 34.11 -11.60 1.04
N ASP A 2 33.45 -11.26 -0.05
CA ASP A 2 33.27 -9.86 -0.43
C ASP A 2 32.09 -9.30 0.35
N THR A 3 32.30 -8.17 1.02
CA THR A 3 31.26 -7.47 1.80
C THR A 3 30.79 -6.24 1.05
N LEU A 4 29.48 -6.01 1.03
CA LEU A 4 28.86 -4.81 0.48
C LEU A 4 28.35 -3.94 1.62
N LEU A 5 28.58 -2.63 1.54
CA LEU A 5 27.90 -1.65 2.40
C LEU A 5 26.56 -1.26 1.76
N PHE A 6 25.47 -1.45 2.50
CA PHE A 6 24.12 -1.04 2.08
C PHE A 6 23.53 -0.15 3.18
N THR A 7 23.01 1.01 2.79
CA THR A 7 22.42 1.99 3.71
C THR A 7 20.96 2.23 3.35
N SER A 8 20.12 2.41 4.38
CA SER A 8 18.72 2.79 4.25
C SER A 8 18.39 3.80 5.35
N GLU A 9 17.47 4.71 5.07
CA GLU A 9 16.98 5.70 6.02
C GLU A 9 15.48 5.56 6.27
N SER A 10 15.01 6.23 7.31
CA SER A 10 13.59 6.39 7.63
C SER A 10 13.41 7.68 8.42
N VAL A 11 12.21 8.23 8.38
CA VAL A 11 11.83 9.42 9.12
C VAL A 11 10.61 9.11 9.98
N ASN A 12 10.47 9.82 11.10
CA ASN A 12 9.34 9.64 11.99
C ASN A 12 8.07 10.34 11.45
N GLU A 13 6.96 10.17 12.16
CA GLU A 13 5.66 10.79 11.87
C GLU A 13 5.67 12.33 11.88
N GLY A 14 6.66 12.96 12.54
CA GLY A 14 6.80 14.41 12.62
C GLY A 14 7.59 15.02 11.45
N HIS A 15 8.15 14.23 10.55
CA HIS A 15 8.76 14.78 9.33
C HIS A 15 7.69 15.45 8.46
N PRO A 16 7.91 16.65 7.90
CA PRO A 16 6.88 17.39 7.16
C PRO A 16 6.26 16.60 6.01
N ASP A 17 7.06 15.81 5.28
CA ASP A 17 6.52 14.94 4.22
C ASP A 17 5.64 13.83 4.79
N LYS A 18 5.97 13.28 5.96
CA LYS A 18 5.15 12.27 6.64
C LYS A 18 3.90 12.84 7.30
N LEU A 19 3.94 14.10 7.71
CA LEU A 19 2.74 14.83 8.09
C LEU A 19 1.78 14.93 6.90
N CYS A 20 2.28 15.29 5.71
CA CYS A 20 1.47 15.35 4.49
C CYS A 20 0.84 13.98 4.16
N ASP A 21 1.62 12.91 4.17
CA ASP A 21 1.12 11.54 3.96
C ASP A 21 -0.02 11.20 4.94
N GLN A 22 0.19 11.48 6.23
CA GLN A 22 -0.79 11.18 7.28
C GLN A 22 -2.08 12.02 7.15
N VAL A 23 -1.98 13.27 6.71
CA VAL A 23 -3.16 14.12 6.45
C VAL A 23 -3.94 13.60 5.25
N SER A 24 -3.26 13.28 4.15
CA SER A 24 -3.88 12.72 2.95
C SER A 24 -4.60 11.39 3.25
N ASP A 25 -3.95 10.49 3.99
CA ASP A 25 -4.55 9.20 4.35
C ASP A 25 -5.68 9.33 5.40
N ALA A 26 -5.65 10.35 6.28
CA ALA A 26 -6.76 10.62 7.20
C ALA A 26 -8.02 11.10 6.46
N ILE A 27 -7.83 11.90 5.40
CA ILE A 27 -8.92 12.32 4.51
C ILE A 27 -9.46 11.10 3.74
N LEU A 28 -8.59 10.25 3.20
CA LEU A 28 -8.97 8.99 2.57
C LEU A 28 -9.79 8.09 3.50
N ASP A 29 -9.31 7.88 4.73
CA ASP A 29 -10.01 7.09 5.75
C ASP A 29 -11.42 7.64 6.02
N THR A 30 -11.56 8.96 6.16
CA THR A 30 -12.85 9.61 6.43
C THR A 30 -13.81 9.51 5.24
N CYS A 31 -13.31 9.64 4.01
CA CYS A 31 -14.10 9.46 2.80
C CYS A 31 -14.61 8.02 2.70
N LEU A 32 -13.71 7.03 2.82
CA LEU A 32 -14.06 5.61 2.68
C LEU A 32 -14.90 5.06 3.83
N GLU A 33 -14.83 5.66 5.03
CA GLU A 33 -15.70 5.30 6.14
C GLU A 33 -17.18 5.62 5.85
N LYS A 34 -17.42 6.76 5.21
CA LYS A 34 -18.78 7.27 4.93
C LYS A 34 -19.28 6.85 3.55
N ASP A 35 -18.38 6.69 2.60
CA ASP A 35 -18.64 6.32 1.22
C ASP A 35 -17.51 5.41 0.70
N PRO A 36 -17.68 4.08 0.77
CA PRO A 36 -16.69 3.10 0.29
C PRO A 36 -16.38 3.18 -1.21
N GLU A 37 -17.21 3.88 -2.01
CA GLU A 37 -17.00 4.10 -3.44
C GLU A 37 -16.33 5.44 -3.75
N SER A 38 -15.88 6.16 -2.70
CA SER A 38 -15.14 7.41 -2.84
C SER A 38 -13.92 7.24 -3.74
N LYS A 39 -13.72 8.21 -4.63
CA LYS A 39 -12.51 8.34 -5.44
C LYS A 39 -11.71 9.50 -4.88
N VAL A 40 -10.64 9.19 -4.17
CA VAL A 40 -9.85 10.16 -3.43
C VAL A 40 -8.44 10.20 -4.03
N ALA A 41 -8.07 11.34 -4.62
CA ALA A 41 -6.70 11.68 -4.93
C ALA A 41 -6.37 12.95 -4.13
N CYS A 42 -6.07 12.78 -2.84
CA CYS A 42 -5.83 13.88 -1.92
C CYS A 42 -4.32 14.14 -1.81
N GLU A 43 -3.90 15.33 -2.22
CA GLU A 43 -2.52 15.77 -2.08
C GLU A 43 -2.43 16.76 -0.92
N THR A 44 -1.35 16.66 -0.14
CA THR A 44 -1.09 17.58 0.97
C THR A 44 0.31 18.18 0.82
N CYS A 45 0.43 19.48 1.03
CA CYS A 45 1.72 20.12 1.21
C CYS A 45 1.72 21.00 2.47
N THR A 46 2.88 21.17 3.07
CA THR A 46 3.03 21.98 4.28
C THR A 46 4.28 22.84 4.23
N LYS A 47 4.16 24.02 4.83
CA LYS A 47 5.29 24.92 5.13
C LYS A 47 4.97 25.66 6.42
N THR A 48 5.87 26.57 6.82
CA THR A 48 5.76 27.37 8.03
C THR A 48 4.34 27.90 8.23
N ASN A 49 3.68 27.42 9.28
CA ASN A 49 2.34 27.79 9.69
C ASN A 49 1.24 27.64 8.63
N MET A 50 1.41 26.70 7.69
CA MET A 50 0.45 26.42 6.62
C MET A 50 0.39 24.93 6.27
N VAL A 51 -0.82 24.41 6.15
CA VAL A 51 -1.11 23.13 5.51
C VAL A 51 -2.10 23.39 4.38
N MET A 52 -1.82 22.87 3.18
CA MET A 52 -2.73 22.91 2.04
C MET A 52 -3.09 21.49 1.65
N VAL A 53 -4.39 21.23 1.52
CA VAL A 53 -4.92 20.02 0.90
C VAL A 53 -5.53 20.39 -0.46
N PHE A 54 -5.17 19.65 -1.49
CA PHE A 54 -5.55 19.96 -2.86
C PHE A 54 -5.69 18.69 -3.72
N SER A 55 -6.10 18.86 -4.99
CA SER A 55 -6.39 17.81 -5.98
C SER A 55 -7.87 17.37 -5.99
N GLU A 56 -8.16 16.12 -6.35
CA GLU A 56 -9.49 15.69 -6.80
C GLU A 56 -10.12 14.67 -5.85
N ILE A 57 -11.31 14.99 -5.32
CA ILE A 57 -12.09 14.05 -4.50
C ILE A 57 -13.52 13.99 -5.03
N THR A 58 -13.98 12.78 -5.35
CA THR A 58 -15.37 12.50 -5.70
C THR A 58 -15.96 11.55 -4.66
N THR A 59 -16.85 12.07 -3.82
CA THR A 59 -17.46 11.34 -2.71
C THR A 59 -18.83 11.91 -2.39
N THR A 60 -19.72 11.08 -1.85
CA THR A 60 -20.97 11.50 -1.22
C THR A 60 -20.80 11.87 0.26
N ALA A 61 -19.62 11.59 0.83
CA ALA A 61 -19.29 11.89 2.21
C ALA A 61 -19.26 13.40 2.48
N LYS A 62 -19.87 13.83 3.59
CA LYS A 62 -19.66 15.18 4.14
C LYS A 62 -18.35 15.19 4.93
N VAL A 63 -17.33 15.83 4.37
CA VAL A 63 -15.97 15.88 4.94
C VAL A 63 -15.65 17.31 5.38
N ASN A 64 -15.21 17.46 6.63
CA ASN A 64 -14.64 18.71 7.12
C ASN A 64 -13.11 18.59 7.05
N TYR A 65 -12.55 18.99 5.92
CA TYR A 65 -11.11 18.86 5.64
C TYR A 65 -10.26 19.61 6.66
N GLU A 66 -10.66 20.84 7.02
CA GLU A 66 -9.92 21.64 7.98
C GLU A 66 -9.83 20.94 9.34
N LYS A 67 -10.95 20.41 9.84
CA LYS A 67 -10.96 19.66 11.10
C LYS A 67 -10.00 18.47 11.05
N ILE A 68 -10.01 17.71 9.96
CA ILE A 68 -9.13 16.53 9.80
C ILE A 68 -7.66 16.94 9.80
N VAL A 69 -7.30 18.00 9.05
CA VAL A 69 -5.94 18.55 9.02
C VAL A 69 -5.48 18.91 10.43
N ARG A 70 -6.29 19.67 11.16
CA ARG A 70 -5.95 20.12 12.52
C ARG A 70 -5.83 18.96 13.50
N ASP A 71 -6.76 18.00 13.45
CA ASP A 71 -6.74 16.83 14.34
C ASP A 71 -5.53 15.93 14.07
N THR A 72 -5.16 15.72 12.82
CA THR A 72 -3.95 14.98 12.45
C THR A 72 -2.69 15.69 12.92
N CYS A 73 -2.56 17.00 12.68
CA CYS A 73 -1.42 17.79 13.17
C CYS A 73 -1.29 17.70 14.70
N ARG A 74 -2.41 17.85 15.42
CA ARG A 74 -2.45 17.77 16.88
C ARG A 74 -2.09 16.37 17.39
N GLY A 75 -2.58 15.33 16.72
CA GLY A 75 -2.28 13.93 17.06
C GLY A 75 -0.79 13.60 16.97
N ILE A 76 -0.06 14.20 16.02
CA ILE A 76 1.39 14.04 15.85
C ILE A 76 2.18 14.88 16.87
N GLY A 77 1.58 15.96 17.41
CA GLY A 77 2.20 16.83 18.41
C GLY A 77 2.51 18.26 17.95
N PHE A 78 2.02 18.69 16.78
CA PHE A 78 2.15 20.06 16.29
C PHE A 78 1.16 21.00 16.96
N VAL A 79 1.45 21.39 18.21
CA VAL A 79 0.53 22.14 19.09
C VAL A 79 1.00 23.57 19.40
N SER A 80 2.10 24.04 18.81
CA SER A 80 2.60 25.40 19.02
C SER A 80 3.55 25.83 17.90
N ALA A 81 3.69 27.14 17.68
CA ALA A 81 4.64 27.67 16.70
C ALA A 81 6.10 27.27 17.00
N ASP A 82 6.44 27.04 18.28
CA ASP A 82 7.78 26.67 18.74
C ASP A 82 8.23 25.29 18.23
N VAL A 83 7.29 24.40 17.91
CA VAL A 83 7.57 23.09 17.30
C VAL A 83 7.50 23.13 15.77
N GLY A 84 7.38 24.32 15.18
CA GLY A 84 7.43 24.57 13.72
C GLY A 84 6.06 24.61 13.03
N LEU A 85 5.01 24.08 13.66
CA LEU A 85 3.62 24.13 13.19
C LEU A 85 2.66 24.12 14.38
N ASP A 86 1.65 24.98 14.31
CA ASP A 86 0.59 25.09 15.31
C ASP A 86 -0.74 24.64 14.69
N ALA A 87 -1.29 23.52 15.14
CA ALA A 87 -2.55 22.96 14.64
C ALA A 87 -3.76 23.89 14.84
N ASP A 88 -3.73 24.79 15.82
CA ASP A 88 -4.86 25.65 16.17
C ASP A 88 -4.75 27.01 15.48
N ASN A 89 -3.54 27.56 15.36
CA ASN A 89 -3.30 28.88 14.76
C ASN A 89 -2.80 28.85 13.31
N GLY A 90 -2.40 27.69 12.81
CA GLY A 90 -1.92 27.50 11.44
C GLY A 90 -3.01 27.71 10.38
N LYS A 91 -2.58 28.18 9.21
CA LYS A 91 -3.45 28.33 8.04
C LYS A 91 -3.75 26.96 7.44
N VAL A 92 -5.02 26.68 7.21
CA VAL A 92 -5.46 25.51 6.44
C VAL A 92 -6.08 26.00 5.14
N LEU A 93 -5.49 25.60 4.01
CA LEU A 93 -5.97 25.91 2.68
C LEU A 93 -6.57 24.65 2.06
N VAL A 94 -7.79 24.76 1.54
CA VAL A 94 -8.51 23.65 0.92
C VAL A 94 -8.80 24.03 -0.52
N ASN A 95 -8.19 23.32 -1.46
CA ASN A 95 -8.40 23.48 -2.90
C ASN A 95 -8.71 22.12 -3.54
N ILE A 96 -9.87 21.57 -3.16
CA ILE A 96 -10.34 20.25 -3.60
C ILE A 96 -11.40 20.43 -4.68
N ASP A 97 -11.13 19.89 -5.87
CA ASP A 97 -12.05 19.88 -6.99
C ASP A 97 -12.73 18.51 -7.15
N ASN A 98 -13.85 18.50 -7.87
CA ASN A 98 -14.40 17.24 -8.39
C ASN A 98 -13.49 16.72 -9.50
N ARG A 99 -13.39 15.39 -9.61
CA ARG A 99 -12.56 14.72 -10.63
C ARG A 99 -12.88 15.23 -12.04
N ALA A 100 -11.85 15.51 -12.84
CA ALA A 100 -12.04 15.93 -14.22
C ALA A 100 -12.78 14.86 -15.06
N PRO A 101 -13.77 15.23 -15.89
CA PRO A 101 -14.57 14.29 -16.69
C PRO A 101 -13.75 13.53 -17.74
N THR A 102 -12.55 14.02 -18.07
CA THR A 102 -11.65 13.47 -19.10
C THR A 102 -10.67 12.40 -18.59
N LEU A 103 -10.54 12.22 -17.27
CA LEU A 103 -9.71 11.16 -16.72
C LEU A 103 -10.45 9.81 -16.86
N PRO A 104 -9.81 8.78 -17.43
CA PRO A 104 -10.49 7.53 -17.79
C PRO A 104 -11.19 6.92 -16.56
N ARG A 105 -12.41 6.41 -16.80
CA ARG A 105 -13.30 5.75 -15.82
C ARG A 105 -12.77 4.38 -15.33
N VAL A 106 -11.45 4.22 -15.22
CA VAL A 106 -10.79 2.94 -14.86
C VAL A 106 -11.27 2.37 -13.53
N TYR A 107 -11.86 3.20 -12.65
CA TYR A 107 -12.37 2.80 -11.35
C TYR A 107 -13.85 2.35 -11.32
N THR A 108 -14.53 2.31 -12.47
CA THR A 108 -15.87 1.71 -12.59
C THR A 108 -15.87 0.81 -13.81
N ALA A 109 -15.92 -0.51 -13.59
CA ALA A 109 -16.11 -1.53 -14.62
C ALA A 109 -16.97 -1.02 -15.78
N THR A 110 -16.51 -1.28 -17.01
CA THR A 110 -17.09 -0.93 -18.32
C THR A 110 -16.53 0.35 -18.96
N TRP A 111 -15.32 0.28 -19.55
CA TRP A 111 -15.04 0.99 -20.80
C TRP A 111 -13.94 0.29 -21.60
N GLN A 112 -14.30 -0.18 -22.80
CA GLN A 112 -13.40 -0.70 -23.83
C GLN A 112 -12.90 0.47 -24.72
N ARG A 113 -11.62 0.37 -25.10
CA ARG A 113 -10.94 1.07 -26.23
C ARG A 113 -10.77 2.59 -26.12
N SER A 114 -9.52 3.03 -25.90
CA SER A 114 -8.68 3.74 -26.89
C SER A 114 -7.61 4.63 -26.23
N GLN A 115 -6.35 4.23 -26.39
CA GLN A 115 -5.12 5.02 -26.54
C GLN A 115 -4.87 6.22 -25.59
N ARG A 116 -4.10 5.97 -24.53
CA ARG A 116 -2.86 6.70 -24.17
C ARG A 116 -2.04 5.81 -23.21
N LYS A 117 -0.83 5.41 -23.60
CA LYS A 117 0.08 4.59 -22.79
C LYS A 117 0.81 5.48 -21.79
N SER A 118 0.38 5.45 -20.52
CA SER A 118 1.31 5.63 -19.40
C SER A 118 1.38 4.29 -18.70
N GLU A 119 2.57 3.70 -18.64
CA GLU A 119 2.83 2.44 -17.96
C GLU A 119 3.04 2.74 -16.48
N LEU A 120 2.20 2.16 -15.61
CA LEU A 120 2.45 2.14 -14.17
C LEU A 120 3.15 0.82 -13.85
N GLU A 121 4.43 0.89 -13.44
CA GLU A 121 5.17 -0.27 -12.95
C GLU A 121 5.20 -0.28 -11.42
N THR A 122 4.69 -1.35 -10.81
CA THR A 122 4.82 -1.59 -9.37
C THR A 122 5.79 -2.75 -9.14
N LYS A 123 6.86 -2.49 -8.38
CA LYS A 123 7.84 -3.50 -7.97
C LYS A 123 7.70 -3.78 -6.48
N ALA A 124 7.52 -5.05 -6.13
CA ALA A 124 7.53 -5.52 -4.75
C ALA A 124 8.69 -6.51 -4.55
N THR A 125 9.62 -6.18 -3.65
CA THR A 125 10.75 -7.07 -3.31
C THR A 125 10.54 -7.63 -1.91
N CYS A 126 10.73 -8.93 -1.75
CA CYS A 126 10.59 -9.66 -0.52
C CYS A 126 11.89 -10.42 -0.18
N SER A 127 12.37 -10.33 1.05
CA SER A 127 13.53 -11.11 1.50
C SER A 127 13.27 -11.67 2.89
N ALA A 128 13.78 -12.88 3.17
CA ALA A 128 13.65 -13.51 4.47
C ALA A 128 14.20 -12.60 5.57
N MET A 129 13.33 -12.01 6.39
CA MET A 129 13.67 -11.26 7.60
C MET A 129 13.07 -11.95 8.83
N PRO A 130 13.73 -11.90 10.01
CA PRO A 130 13.26 -12.57 11.23
C PRO A 130 11.86 -12.14 11.71
N ARG A 131 11.41 -10.94 11.32
CA ARG A 131 10.06 -10.40 11.60
C ARG A 131 9.21 -10.33 10.32
N MET A 132 9.10 -11.43 9.60
CA MET A 132 8.15 -11.51 8.50
C MET A 132 6.79 -11.98 9.03
N ASN A 133 5.91 -11.04 9.37
CA ASN A 133 4.50 -11.38 9.54
C ASN A 133 3.89 -11.62 8.14
N PRO A 134 3.09 -12.69 7.93
CA PRO A 134 2.73 -13.15 6.60
C PRO A 134 1.57 -12.33 6.04
N LEU A 135 1.82 -11.16 5.43
CA LEU A 135 0.75 -10.19 5.19
C LEU A 135 0.71 -9.57 3.78
N SER A 136 1.43 -10.11 2.79
CA SER A 136 1.00 -9.99 1.39
C SER A 136 1.02 -11.36 0.73
N ARG A 137 0.05 -11.64 -0.17
CA ARG A 137 -0.01 -12.93 -0.88
C ARG A 137 1.30 -13.24 -1.64
N LEU A 138 2.07 -12.21 -2.01
CA LEU A 138 3.39 -12.33 -2.67
C LEU A 138 4.53 -12.63 -1.69
N GLN A 139 4.49 -12.09 -0.46
CA GLN A 139 5.45 -12.44 0.60
C GLN A 139 5.37 -13.92 1.01
N ARG A 140 4.26 -14.62 0.68
CA ARG A 140 4.11 -16.06 0.91
C ARG A 140 5.12 -16.92 0.15
N VAL A 141 5.69 -16.45 -0.96
CA VAL A 141 6.74 -17.22 -1.66
C VAL A 141 7.94 -17.45 -0.74
N VAL A 142 8.35 -16.43 0.00
CA VAL A 142 9.42 -16.57 1.00
C VAL A 142 8.90 -17.22 2.28
N ALA A 143 7.71 -16.86 2.75
CA ALA A 143 7.15 -17.44 3.99
C ALA A 143 6.83 -18.94 3.88
N SER A 144 6.51 -19.44 2.69
CA SER A 144 6.34 -20.88 2.40
C SER A 144 7.66 -21.62 2.25
N GLY A 145 8.79 -20.90 2.22
CA GLY A 145 10.12 -21.47 2.05
C GLY A 145 10.41 -21.91 0.61
N LEU A 146 9.64 -21.47 -0.39
CA LEU A 146 9.90 -21.72 -1.81
C LEU A 146 11.13 -20.96 -2.31
N ALA A 147 11.45 -19.81 -1.73
CA ALA A 147 12.66 -19.05 -2.00
C ALA A 147 13.16 -18.35 -0.72
N ARG A 148 14.43 -17.94 -0.66
CA ARG A 148 14.93 -17.08 0.43
C ARG A 148 14.67 -15.59 0.15
N ARG A 149 14.64 -15.22 -1.13
CA ARG A 149 14.38 -13.87 -1.62
C ARG A 149 13.56 -13.95 -2.91
N CYS A 150 12.70 -12.98 -3.12
CA CYS A 150 11.89 -12.85 -4.30
C CYS A 150 11.76 -11.38 -4.69
N ILE A 151 11.67 -11.09 -5.98
CA ILE A 151 11.09 -9.84 -6.48
C ILE A 151 9.93 -10.22 -7.39
N VAL A 152 8.83 -9.48 -7.27
CA VAL A 152 7.68 -9.55 -8.16
C VAL A 152 7.44 -8.17 -8.73
N GLN A 153 7.36 -8.07 -10.05
CA GLN A 153 7.08 -6.83 -10.76
C GLN A 153 5.77 -7.01 -11.54
N VAL A 154 4.91 -6.02 -11.46
CA VAL A 154 3.62 -5.99 -12.17
C VAL A 154 3.49 -4.65 -12.88
N SER A 155 3.03 -4.65 -14.12
CA SER A 155 2.78 -3.43 -14.90
C SER A 155 1.34 -3.35 -15.39
N TYR A 156 0.81 -2.13 -15.49
CA TYR A 156 -0.56 -1.87 -15.96
C TYR A 156 -0.60 -0.75 -17.01
N ALA A 157 -1.56 -0.85 -17.92
CA ALA A 157 -2.00 0.26 -18.76
C ALA A 157 -3.28 0.87 -18.18
N ILE A 158 -3.39 2.19 -18.26
CA ILE A 158 -4.61 2.89 -17.88
C ILE A 158 -5.80 2.35 -18.69
N GLY A 159 -6.86 1.94 -17.99
CA GLY A 159 -8.08 1.41 -18.59
C GLY A 159 -8.03 -0.08 -18.94
N VAL A 160 -6.95 -0.78 -18.60
CA VAL A 160 -6.83 -2.23 -18.78
C VAL A 160 -6.86 -2.89 -17.40
N PRO A 161 -7.89 -3.70 -17.08
CA PRO A 161 -7.98 -4.38 -15.79
C PRO A 161 -6.83 -5.38 -15.57
N GLU A 162 -6.44 -6.10 -16.62
CA GLU A 162 -5.38 -7.10 -16.60
C GLU A 162 -3.98 -6.45 -16.59
N PRO A 163 -3.00 -7.06 -15.88
CA PRO A 163 -1.63 -6.58 -15.96
C PRO A 163 -1.05 -6.80 -17.36
N LEU A 164 -0.25 -5.84 -17.84
CA LEU A 164 0.50 -5.97 -19.09
C LEU A 164 1.62 -7.00 -18.95
N SER A 165 2.26 -7.04 -17.78
CA SER A 165 3.29 -8.02 -17.46
C SER A 165 3.31 -8.35 -15.97
N VAL A 166 3.67 -9.59 -15.66
CA VAL A 166 4.02 -10.05 -14.32
C VAL A 166 5.36 -10.76 -14.43
N PHE A 167 6.38 -10.24 -13.75
CA PHE A 167 7.73 -10.76 -13.72
C PHE A 167 8.10 -11.19 -12.31
N MET A 168 8.93 -12.22 -12.20
CA MET A 168 9.39 -12.75 -10.93
C MET A 168 10.82 -13.27 -11.04
N ASP A 169 11.63 -12.99 -10.02
CA ASP A 169 13.01 -13.47 -9.90
C ASP A 169 13.29 -13.83 -8.43
N THR A 170 13.81 -15.03 -8.18
CA THR A 170 14.17 -15.47 -6.83
C THR A 170 15.62 -15.17 -6.46
N TYR A 171 16.35 -14.44 -7.29
CA TYR A 171 17.80 -14.23 -7.19
C TYR A 171 18.56 -15.55 -7.06
N LYS A 172 18.12 -16.58 -7.81
CA LYS A 172 18.64 -17.95 -7.73
C LYS A 172 18.51 -18.59 -6.34
N THR A 173 17.54 -18.16 -5.54
CA THR A 173 17.27 -18.74 -4.21
C THR A 173 16.03 -19.63 -4.17
N GLY A 174 15.32 -19.78 -5.29
CA GLY A 174 14.16 -20.67 -5.45
C GLY A 174 14.53 -22.15 -5.34
N LYS A 175 13.62 -22.93 -4.75
CA LYS A 175 13.70 -24.41 -4.71
C LYS A 175 13.18 -25.06 -5.98
N ILE A 176 12.36 -24.34 -6.73
CA ILE A 176 11.82 -24.73 -8.04
C ILE A 176 12.09 -23.58 -9.03
N PRO A 177 12.02 -23.84 -10.36
CA PRO A 177 12.20 -22.80 -11.37
C PRO A 177 11.29 -21.59 -11.15
N ASP A 178 11.80 -20.38 -11.38
CA ASP A 178 11.06 -19.11 -11.19
C ASP A 178 9.77 -19.07 -12.03
N LYS A 179 9.78 -19.72 -13.21
CA LYS A 179 8.58 -19.87 -14.05
C LYS A 179 7.45 -20.60 -13.32
N ASP A 180 7.76 -21.70 -12.65
CA ASP A 180 6.76 -22.51 -11.95
C ASP A 180 6.22 -21.75 -10.74
N ILE A 181 7.07 -20.97 -10.05
CA ILE A 181 6.60 -20.10 -8.96
C ILE A 181 5.73 -18.97 -9.49
N LEU A 182 6.07 -18.38 -10.64
CA LEU A 182 5.26 -17.35 -11.29
C LEU A 182 3.88 -17.89 -11.67
N ASP A 183 3.80 -19.10 -12.22
CA ASP A 183 2.53 -19.73 -12.58
C ASP A 183 1.67 -19.99 -11.33
N LEU A 184 2.28 -20.48 -10.23
CA LEU A 184 1.60 -20.61 -8.93
C LEU A 184 1.08 -19.27 -8.38
N ILE A 185 1.86 -18.18 -8.53
CA ILE A 185 1.42 -16.84 -8.11
C ILE A 185 0.20 -16.42 -8.92
N LYS A 186 0.22 -16.59 -10.25
CA LYS A 186 -0.91 -16.22 -11.13
C LYS A 186 -2.17 -17.04 -10.86
N GLU A 187 -2.04 -18.30 -10.46
CA GLU A 187 -3.18 -19.14 -10.06
C GLU A 187 -3.79 -18.72 -8.71
N ASN A 188 -2.98 -18.21 -7.78
CA ASN A 188 -3.40 -17.90 -6.41
C ASN A 188 -3.63 -16.40 -6.14
N PHE A 189 -3.25 -15.53 -7.08
CA PHE A 189 -3.40 -14.08 -6.98
C PHE A 189 -3.99 -13.50 -8.26
N ASP A 190 -5.21 -12.96 -8.13
CA ASP A 190 -5.84 -12.24 -9.20
C ASP A 190 -5.31 -10.80 -9.23
N PHE A 191 -4.46 -10.51 -10.23
CA PHE A 191 -3.85 -9.20 -10.42
C PHE A 191 -4.77 -8.18 -11.08
N ARG A 192 -6.03 -8.52 -11.40
CA ARG A 192 -6.94 -7.49 -11.92
C ARG A 192 -7.13 -6.40 -10.86
N SER A 193 -7.04 -5.14 -11.27
CA SER A 193 -7.06 -3.99 -10.33
C SER A 193 -8.27 -4.03 -9.39
N GLU A 194 -9.48 -4.27 -9.90
CA GLU A 194 -10.70 -4.40 -9.11
C GLU A 194 -10.66 -5.59 -8.13
N MET A 195 -10.04 -6.70 -8.53
CA MET A 195 -9.91 -7.88 -7.69
C MET A 195 -8.92 -7.65 -6.55
N ILE A 196 -7.91 -6.81 -6.75
CA ILE A 196 -7.00 -6.39 -5.67
C ILE A 196 -7.78 -5.61 -4.59
N PHE A 197 -8.66 -4.67 -4.98
CA PHE A 197 -9.50 -3.93 -4.04
C PHE A 197 -10.39 -4.84 -3.20
N ILE A 198 -11.02 -5.83 -3.84
CA ILE A 198 -11.92 -6.79 -3.17
C ILE A 198 -11.13 -7.75 -2.28
N ASN A 199 -10.09 -8.38 -2.83
CA ASN A 199 -9.31 -9.42 -2.13
C ASN A 199 -8.55 -8.88 -0.91
N LEU A 200 -8.19 -7.60 -0.93
CA LEU A 200 -7.48 -6.94 0.17
C LEU A 200 -8.38 -6.02 1.01
N ASP A 201 -9.68 -5.98 0.72
CA ASP A 201 -10.65 -5.16 1.47
C ASP A 201 -10.17 -3.69 1.60
N LEU A 202 -9.84 -3.09 0.46
CA LEU A 202 -9.25 -1.74 0.38
C LEU A 202 -10.29 -0.62 0.28
N LYS A 203 -11.58 -0.95 0.13
CA LYS A 203 -12.65 0.06 0.15
C LYS A 203 -13.14 0.40 1.55
N ARG A 204 -12.73 -0.38 2.55
CA ARG A 204 -13.08 -0.10 3.95
C ARG A 204 -12.20 1.02 4.49
N GLY A 205 -12.80 2.15 4.85
CA GLY A 205 -12.17 3.22 5.63
C GLY A 205 -12.46 3.14 7.12
N GLY A 206 -12.14 4.22 7.83
CA GLY A 206 -12.39 4.39 9.26
C GLY A 206 -11.38 3.68 10.16
N ASN A 207 -11.39 4.01 11.46
CA ASN A 207 -10.43 3.51 12.45
C ASN A 207 -8.96 3.71 12.06
N ILE A 208 -8.65 4.85 11.41
CA ILE A 208 -7.30 5.28 10.99
C ILE A 208 -6.55 4.17 10.22
N ARG A 209 -7.26 3.45 9.35
CA ARG A 209 -6.77 2.24 8.68
C ARG A 209 -5.65 2.55 7.70
N PHE A 210 -5.83 3.55 6.85
CA PHE A 210 -4.79 4.02 5.92
C PHE A 210 -3.79 4.93 6.62
N GLN A 211 -4.26 5.80 7.52
CA GLN A 211 -3.39 6.73 8.26
C GLN A 211 -2.30 6.02 9.07
N LYS A 212 -2.56 4.83 9.63
CA LYS A 212 -1.53 3.99 10.29
C LYS A 212 -0.38 3.57 9.37
N THR A 213 -0.58 3.60 8.06
CA THR A 213 0.42 3.17 7.07
C THR A 213 1.28 4.32 6.54
N ALA A 214 0.85 5.57 6.76
CA ALA A 214 1.52 6.76 6.25
C ALA A 214 2.92 6.98 6.85
N ALA A 215 3.17 6.51 8.08
CA ALA A 215 4.46 6.56 8.76
C ALA A 215 5.00 5.15 9.07
N PHE A 216 6.31 5.03 9.28
CA PHE A 216 7.01 3.79 9.64
C PHE A 216 6.97 2.64 8.61
N GLY A 217 6.45 2.91 7.41
CA GLY A 217 6.48 2.02 6.26
C GLY A 217 5.22 1.18 6.09
N HIS A 218 4.76 1.05 4.84
CA HIS A 218 3.54 0.33 4.49
C HIS A 218 3.66 -1.20 4.58
N PHE A 219 4.85 -1.78 4.78
CA PHE A 219 5.08 -3.23 4.81
C PHE A 219 5.86 -3.65 6.06
N GLY A 220 5.62 -4.87 6.55
CA GLY A 220 6.38 -5.45 7.66
C GLY A 220 5.90 -5.07 9.07
N CYS A 221 4.86 -4.24 9.19
CA CYS A 221 4.27 -3.87 10.47
C CYS A 221 3.08 -4.77 10.86
N GLY A 222 2.89 -5.06 12.16
CA GLY A 222 1.85 -5.98 12.66
C GLY A 222 0.41 -5.43 12.66
N THR A 223 0.22 -4.14 12.34
CA THR A 223 -1.04 -3.39 12.40
C THR A 223 -1.74 -3.23 11.04
N GLN A 224 -1.36 -4.02 10.04
CA GLN A 224 -1.80 -3.82 8.65
C GLN A 224 -3.31 -3.86 8.47
N ILE A 225 -3.78 -3.00 7.56
CA ILE A 225 -4.94 -3.20 6.69
C ILE A 225 -5.06 -4.70 6.43
N SER A 226 -6.11 -5.33 6.97
CA SER A 226 -6.27 -6.78 6.91
C SER A 226 -6.24 -7.23 5.45
N THR A 227 -5.08 -7.70 4.98
CA THR A 227 -4.98 -8.42 3.73
C THR A 227 -5.76 -9.70 3.98
N GLY A 228 -6.94 -9.83 3.37
CA GLY A 228 -7.98 -10.79 3.78
C GLY A 228 -7.43 -12.18 4.13
N ARG A 229 -8.00 -12.79 5.18
CA ARG A 229 -7.79 -14.22 5.45
C ARG A 229 -8.22 -15.00 4.21
N LEU A 230 -7.29 -15.71 3.58
CA LEU A 230 -7.67 -16.80 2.69
C LEU A 230 -8.31 -17.91 3.53
N SER A 231 -9.47 -18.38 3.10
CA SER A 231 -9.88 -19.75 3.37
C SER A 231 -8.73 -20.67 2.91
N SER A 232 -8.47 -21.72 3.66
CA SER A 232 -7.39 -22.67 3.44
C SER A 232 -7.39 -23.23 1.99
N SER A 233 -6.75 -22.55 1.04
CA SER A 233 -6.55 -23.13 -0.29
C SER A 233 -5.44 -24.17 -0.19
N SER A 234 -5.84 -25.41 -0.43
CA SER A 234 -5.09 -26.64 -0.21
C SER A 234 -3.88 -26.81 -1.15
N SER A 235 -3.70 -25.94 -2.16
CA SER A 235 -2.71 -26.11 -3.22
C SER A 235 -1.27 -25.70 -2.85
N MET A 236 -1.05 -24.50 -2.29
CA MET A 236 0.29 -24.08 -1.84
C MET A 236 0.77 -24.90 -0.62
N THR A 237 -0.17 -25.30 0.25
CA THR A 237 0.11 -26.17 1.40
C THR A 237 0.37 -27.63 0.97
N LYS A 238 -0.31 -28.12 -0.08
CA LYS A 238 0.02 -29.41 -0.70
C LYS A 238 1.43 -29.42 -1.27
N LEU A 239 1.87 -28.35 -1.92
CA LEU A 239 3.23 -28.25 -2.44
C LEU A 239 4.26 -28.21 -1.30
N SER A 240 3.99 -27.52 -0.19
CA SER A 240 4.86 -27.62 0.99
C SER A 240 4.94 -29.03 1.58
N SER A 241 3.85 -29.80 1.53
CA SER A 241 3.85 -31.22 1.91
C SER A 241 4.56 -32.12 0.90
N ILE A 242 4.48 -31.84 -0.41
CA ILE A 242 5.18 -32.60 -1.46
C ILE A 242 6.70 -32.41 -1.39
N TYR A 243 7.16 -31.21 -0.97
CA TYR A 243 8.59 -30.91 -0.81
C TYR A 243 9.12 -31.02 0.63
N ASN A 244 8.37 -31.66 1.55
CA ASN A 244 8.79 -31.92 2.93
C ASN A 244 9.26 -30.67 3.71
N LEU A 245 8.54 -29.55 3.55
CA LEU A 245 8.88 -28.28 4.19
C LEU A 245 8.32 -28.24 5.62
N HIS A 246 9.11 -28.72 6.57
CA HIS A 246 8.87 -28.45 8.00
C HIS A 246 9.03 -26.94 8.27
N THR A 247 7.95 -26.28 8.68
CA THR A 247 7.98 -24.98 9.37
C THR A 247 8.59 -25.18 10.76
N GLY A 248 9.92 -25.33 10.81
CA GLY A 248 10.70 -25.33 12.04
C GLY A 248 11.13 -23.92 12.41
N TYR A 249 10.49 -23.34 13.42
CA TYR A 249 11.01 -22.16 14.10
C TYR A 249 12.31 -22.53 14.82
N LEU A 250 13.35 -21.71 14.68
CA LEU A 250 14.44 -21.69 15.65
C LEU A 250 14.82 -20.23 15.92
N LEU A 251 14.36 -19.75 17.07
CA LEU A 251 14.76 -18.52 17.71
C LEU A 251 16.25 -18.62 18.06
N ARG A 252 17.08 -17.69 17.57
CA ARG A 252 18.36 -17.40 18.22
C ARG A 252 18.65 -15.91 18.13
N ILE A 253 18.53 -15.27 19.28
CA ILE A 253 18.98 -13.91 19.57
C ILE A 253 20.50 -13.95 19.63
N VAL A 254 21.15 -13.05 18.89
CA VAL A 254 22.27 -12.23 19.38
C VAL A 254 22.04 -10.83 18.80
#